data_AF-F2TK97-F1
#
_entry.id   AF-F2TK97-F1
#
_cell.length_a   1.000
_cell.length_b   1.000
_cell.length_c   1.000
_cell.angle_alpha   90.00
_cell.angle_beta   90.00
_cell.angle_gamma   90.00
#
_symmetry.space_group_name_H-M   'P 1'
#
loop_
_entity.id
_entity.type
_entity.pdbx_description
1 polymer ?
#
loop_
_entity_poly.entity_id
_entity_poly.type
_entity_poly.pdbx_seq_one_letter_code
_entity_poly.pdbx_strand_id
1 'polypeptide(L)'
;MDASMNNLLKWSIENSVPKTSDDNNNPPRAPRALSPTALQRILLNAPSDAELMKNAMAVIRSPATSLDDKLIAFDNFEQLVENLDNANNLGVLGLWEPLVEELAAEEGGRRMMGAWCIGTAVQNNVGAQGMLLSKAPTALSTLFALSQNDPETTVRRKAVYALSSAIRNHQPALDELLRHIPEDVRKELGEGFDASDMDGVDKLVNWLRRALA
;
A
#
# COMPACT_ATOMS: atom_id res chain seq x y z
N MET A 1 -22.79 18.76 -14.94
CA MET A 1 -21.54 19.48 -14.61
C MET A 1 -21.80 20.34 -13.41
N ASP A 2 -21.01 20.18 -12.34
CA ASP A 2 -21.26 20.83 -11.05
C ASP A 2 -20.89 22.31 -11.11
N ALA A 3 -21.88 23.20 -10.97
CA ALA A 3 -21.70 24.65 -11.02
C ALA A 3 -20.72 25.16 -9.95
N SER A 4 -20.51 24.40 -8.87
CA SER A 4 -19.57 24.76 -7.81
C SER A 4 -18.10 24.54 -8.18
N MET A 5 -17.79 23.51 -8.97
CA MET A 5 -16.44 23.26 -9.49
C MET A 5 -16.01 24.35 -10.49
N ASN A 6 -16.94 24.83 -11.31
CA ASN A 6 -16.67 25.95 -12.21
C ASN A 6 -16.35 27.24 -11.44
N ASN A 7 -16.99 27.47 -10.29
CA ASN A 7 -16.70 28.63 -9.44
C ASN A 7 -15.33 28.51 -8.76
N LEU A 8 -14.91 27.30 -8.38
CA LEU A 8 -13.59 27.03 -7.82
C LEU A 8 -12.47 27.18 -8.85
N LEU A 9 -12.65 26.65 -10.04
CA LEU A 9 -11.71 26.82 -11.15
C LEU A 9 -11.55 28.30 -11.50
N LYS A 10 -12.67 29.02 -11.61
CA LYS A 10 -12.66 30.46 -11.85
C LYS A 10 -11.93 31.22 -10.74
N TRP A 11 -12.18 30.87 -9.48
CA TRP A 11 -11.47 31.46 -8.35
C TRP A 11 -9.96 31.18 -8.39
N SER A 12 -9.56 29.95 -8.67
CA SER A 12 -8.15 29.54 -8.74
C SER A 12 -7.41 30.30 -9.83
N ILE A 13 -8.02 30.42 -11.02
CA ILE A 13 -7.47 31.20 -12.14
C ILE A 13 -7.34 32.67 -11.73
N GLU A 14 -8.38 33.26 -11.12
CA GLU A 14 -8.38 34.66 -10.69
C GLU A 14 -7.29 34.99 -9.63
N ASN A 15 -6.84 34.00 -8.84
CA ASN A 15 -5.86 34.20 -7.76
C ASN A 15 -4.47 33.62 -8.07
N SER A 16 -4.27 32.98 -9.22
CA SER A 16 -2.98 32.37 -9.61
C SER A 16 -2.20 33.20 -10.64
N VAL A 17 -2.77 34.29 -11.17
CA VAL A 17 -2.07 35.16 -12.15
C VAL A 17 -1.12 36.13 -11.43
N PRO A 18 0.20 36.12 -11.71
CA PRO A 18 1.12 37.12 -11.19
C PRO A 18 0.80 38.49 -11.79
N LYS A 19 0.82 39.56 -10.98
CA LYS A 19 0.64 40.92 -11.46
C LYS A 19 1.75 41.27 -12.47
N THR A 20 1.43 41.35 -13.75
CA THR A 20 2.31 41.95 -14.75
C THR A 20 2.30 43.48 -14.59
N SER A 21 3.42 44.11 -14.89
CA SER A 21 3.77 45.51 -14.58
C SER A 21 2.90 46.61 -15.22
N ASP A 22 1.86 46.25 -15.97
CA ASP A 22 0.95 47.20 -16.63
C ASP A 22 -0.33 47.52 -15.81
N ASP A 23 -0.51 46.89 -14.65
CA ASP A 23 -1.75 46.99 -13.86
C ASP A 23 -1.75 48.13 -12.81
N ASN A 24 -0.96 49.19 -13.06
CA ASN A 24 -0.73 50.31 -12.12
C ASN A 24 -1.95 51.25 -11.92
N ASN A 25 -3.08 51.01 -12.60
CA ASN A 25 -4.27 51.86 -12.52
C ASN A 25 -5.50 51.19 -11.91
N ASN A 26 -5.42 49.93 -11.48
CA ASN A 26 -6.50 49.28 -10.74
C ASN A 26 -6.14 49.16 -9.26
N PRO A 27 -7.04 49.51 -8.32
CA PRO A 27 -6.80 49.26 -6.90
C PRO A 27 -6.57 47.76 -6.70
N PRO A 28 -5.65 47.35 -5.79
CA PRO A 28 -5.39 45.95 -5.53
C PRO A 28 -6.70 45.26 -5.16
N ARG A 29 -7.20 44.45 -6.09
CA ARG A 29 -8.45 43.71 -5.91
C ARG A 29 -8.22 42.75 -4.76
N ALA A 30 -8.89 42.97 -3.63
CA ALA A 30 -8.81 42.06 -2.50
C ALA A 30 -9.14 40.64 -3.01
N PRO A 31 -8.33 39.61 -2.67
CA PRO A 31 -8.63 38.25 -3.07
C PRO A 31 -10.04 37.94 -2.58
N ARG A 32 -10.97 37.66 -3.51
CA ARG A 32 -12.34 37.26 -3.13
C ARG A 32 -12.17 36.03 -2.26
N ALA A 33 -12.60 36.06 -1.01
CA ALA A 33 -12.51 34.86 -0.18
C ALA A 33 -13.28 33.71 -0.86
N LEU A 34 -12.71 32.51 -0.86
CA LEU A 34 -13.47 31.31 -1.23
C LEU A 34 -14.74 31.29 -0.38
N SER A 35 -15.89 31.01 -1.00
CA SER A 35 -17.13 30.99 -0.23
C SER A 35 -17.02 29.94 0.88
N PRO A 36 -17.52 30.22 2.09
CA PRO A 36 -17.50 29.26 3.19
C PRO A 36 -18.10 27.92 2.78
N THR A 37 -19.11 27.90 1.92
CA THR A 37 -19.72 26.70 1.36
C THR A 37 -18.81 25.91 0.41
N ALA A 38 -17.98 26.59 -0.40
CA ALA A 38 -17.02 25.92 -1.27
C ALA A 38 -15.86 25.32 -0.46
N LEU A 39 -15.35 26.07 0.52
CA LEU A 39 -14.37 25.56 1.49
C LEU A 39 -14.93 24.38 2.29
N GLN A 40 -16.17 24.49 2.76
CA GLN A 40 -16.85 23.44 3.51
C GLN A 40 -17.04 22.18 2.66
N ARG A 41 -17.31 22.28 1.36
CA ARG A 41 -17.36 21.08 0.49
C ARG A 41 -15.99 20.49 0.20
N ILE A 42 -14.96 21.32 0.00
CA ILE A 42 -13.59 20.83 -0.23
C ILE A 42 -13.05 20.14 1.03
N LEU A 43 -13.29 20.71 2.22
CA LEU A 43 -12.70 20.25 3.47
C LEU A 43 -13.57 19.24 4.23
N LEU A 44 -14.91 19.31 4.13
CA LEU A 44 -15.81 18.46 4.91
C LEU A 44 -16.50 17.35 4.09
N ASN A 45 -16.43 17.38 2.76
CA ASN A 45 -16.94 16.28 1.93
C ASN A 45 -15.83 15.45 1.29
N ALA A 46 -14.55 15.74 1.58
CA ALA A 46 -13.47 14.83 1.20
C ALA A 46 -13.57 13.58 2.08
N PRO A 47 -13.58 12.37 1.49
CA PRO A 47 -13.55 11.14 2.27
C PRO A 47 -12.26 11.10 3.10
N SER A 48 -12.36 10.58 4.31
CA SER A 48 -11.19 10.25 5.12
C SER A 48 -10.37 9.14 4.46
N ASP A 49 -9.08 9.05 4.80
CA ASP A 49 -8.22 7.94 4.35
C ASP A 49 -8.80 6.57 4.72
N ALA A 50 -9.45 6.45 5.87
CA ALA A 50 -10.15 5.23 6.29
C ALA A 50 -11.31 4.86 5.36
N GLU A 51 -12.06 5.85 4.87
CA GLU A 51 -13.12 5.63 3.87
C GLU A 51 -12.53 5.31 2.51
N LEU A 52 -11.45 6.00 2.10
CA LEU A 52 -10.75 5.73 0.85
C LEU A 52 -10.19 4.30 0.81
N MET A 53 -9.54 3.84 1.89
CA MET A 53 -9.04 2.46 2.00
C MET A 53 -10.17 1.42 1.89
N LYS A 54 -11.30 1.65 2.57
CA LYS A 54 -12.48 0.78 2.48
C LYS A 54 -13.08 0.76 1.07
N ASN A 55 -13.19 1.94 0.45
CA ASN A 55 -13.73 2.07 -0.91
C ASN A 55 -12.84 1.38 -1.93
N ALA A 56 -11.52 1.55 -1.83
CA ALA A 56 -10.57 0.85 -2.69
C ALA A 56 -10.71 -0.68 -2.55
N MET A 57 -10.76 -1.20 -1.32
CA MET A 57 -10.98 -2.63 -1.09
C MET A 57 -12.33 -3.13 -1.64
N ALA A 58 -13.40 -2.33 -1.53
CA ALA A 58 -14.68 -2.66 -2.12
C ALA A 58 -14.63 -2.74 -3.66
N VAL A 59 -13.88 -1.85 -4.31
CA VAL A 59 -13.66 -1.87 -5.77
C VAL A 59 -12.82 -3.08 -6.18
N ILE A 60 -11.72 -3.36 -5.47
CA ILE A 60 -10.83 -4.52 -5.69
C ILE A 60 -11.64 -5.82 -5.68
N ARG A 61 -12.51 -5.99 -4.70
CA ARG A 61 -13.26 -7.23 -4.47
C ARG A 61 -14.58 -7.33 -5.20
N SER A 62 -15.01 -6.27 -5.87
CA SER A 62 -16.26 -6.27 -6.63
C SER A 62 -16.15 -7.19 -7.84
N PRO A 63 -17.07 -8.16 -8.02
CA PRO A 63 -17.11 -9.00 -9.21
C PRO A 63 -17.55 -8.22 -10.46
N ALA A 64 -18.15 -7.03 -10.30
CA ALA A 64 -18.61 -6.19 -11.41
C ALA A 64 -17.53 -5.23 -11.93
N THR A 65 -16.39 -5.12 -11.24
CA THR A 65 -15.29 -4.21 -11.61
C THR A 65 -14.34 -4.89 -12.59
N SER A 66 -13.92 -4.17 -13.63
CA SER A 66 -12.92 -4.66 -14.59
C SER A 66 -11.57 -4.92 -13.92
N LEU A 67 -10.71 -5.74 -14.51
CA LEU A 67 -9.37 -5.98 -13.97
C LEU A 67 -8.57 -4.66 -13.89
N ASP A 68 -8.59 -3.84 -14.94
CA ASP A 68 -7.85 -2.58 -14.98
C ASP A 68 -8.29 -1.62 -13.86
N ASP A 69 -9.60 -1.50 -13.63
CA ASP A 69 -10.13 -0.65 -12.55
C ASP A 69 -9.78 -1.20 -11.16
N LYS A 70 -9.69 -2.53 -10.99
CA LYS A 70 -9.18 -3.15 -9.75
C LYS A 70 -7.71 -2.82 -9.53
N LEU A 71 -6.89 -2.86 -10.58
CA LEU A 71 -5.46 -2.52 -10.48
C LEU A 71 -5.27 -1.04 -10.12
N ILE A 72 -6.07 -0.13 -10.69
CA ILE A 72 -6.10 1.28 -10.28
C ILE A 72 -6.50 1.42 -8.81
N ALA A 73 -7.51 0.67 -8.36
CA ALA A 73 -7.91 0.68 -6.95
C ALA A 73 -6.81 0.16 -6.02
N PHE A 74 -6.06 -0.86 -6.44
CA PHE A 74 -4.86 -1.32 -5.73
C PHE A 74 -3.78 -0.25 -5.67
N ASP A 75 -3.45 0.43 -6.77
CA ASP A 75 -2.45 1.49 -6.79
C ASP A 75 -2.82 2.63 -5.82
N ASN A 76 -4.10 3.01 -5.80
CA ASN A 76 -4.62 4.00 -4.84
C ASN A 76 -4.54 3.49 -3.39
N PHE A 77 -4.85 2.23 -3.16
CA PHE A 77 -4.75 1.62 -1.84
C PHE A 77 -3.30 1.56 -1.35
N GLU A 78 -2.37 1.21 -2.23
CA GLU A 78 -0.94 1.12 -1.95
C GLU A 78 -0.38 2.47 -1.49
N GLN A 79 -0.72 3.56 -2.20
CA GLN A 79 -0.35 4.92 -1.81
C GLN A 79 -0.90 5.32 -0.43
N LEU A 80 -2.12 4.91 -0.09
CA LEU A 80 -2.70 5.20 1.22
C LEU A 80 -1.95 4.50 2.35
N VAL A 81 -1.50 3.27 2.13
CA VAL A 81 -0.78 2.47 3.14
C VAL A 81 0.72 2.73 3.18
N GLU A 82 1.26 3.61 2.33
CA GLU A 82 2.58 4.22 2.54
C GLU A 82 2.60 5.08 3.83
N ASN A 83 1.44 5.62 4.22
CA ASN A 83 1.29 6.32 5.50
C ASN A 83 1.19 5.30 6.65
N LEU A 84 2.09 5.44 7.64
CA LEU A 84 2.18 4.51 8.77
C LEU A 84 0.91 4.45 9.62
N ASP A 85 0.20 5.56 9.81
CA ASP A 85 -1.05 5.58 10.58
C ASP A 85 -2.15 4.80 9.84
N ASN A 86 -2.25 4.98 8.51
CA ASN A 86 -3.17 4.21 7.68
C ASN A 86 -2.84 2.72 7.68
N ALA A 87 -1.56 2.36 7.51
CA ALA A 87 -1.09 0.98 7.57
C ALA A 87 -1.43 0.31 8.91
N ASN A 88 -1.21 1.01 10.02
CA ASN A 88 -1.58 0.51 11.35
C ASN A 88 -3.10 0.41 11.54
N ASN A 89 -3.87 1.27 10.87
CA ASN A 89 -5.33 1.25 10.92
C ASN A 89 -5.96 0.08 10.14
N LEU A 90 -5.23 -0.58 9.23
CA LEU A 90 -5.74 -1.73 8.46
C LEU A 90 -6.38 -2.80 9.36
N GLY A 91 -5.80 -3.06 10.53
CA GLY A 91 -6.34 -4.05 11.47
C GLY A 91 -7.61 -3.61 12.18
N VAL A 92 -7.80 -2.31 12.42
CA VAL A 92 -9.04 -1.75 12.97
C VAL A 92 -10.14 -1.74 11.91
N LEU A 93 -9.78 -1.46 10.65
CA LEU A 93 -10.70 -1.43 9.52
C LEU A 93 -11.09 -2.82 9.01
N GLY A 94 -10.44 -3.89 9.49
CA GLY A 94 -10.69 -5.26 9.05
C GLY A 94 -10.18 -5.54 7.63
N LEU A 95 -9.10 -4.87 7.21
CA LEU A 95 -8.61 -4.88 5.84
C LEU A 95 -7.45 -5.85 5.58
N TRP A 96 -6.86 -6.44 6.62
CA TRP A 96 -5.77 -7.43 6.45
C TRP A 96 -6.24 -8.72 5.78
N GLU A 97 -7.29 -9.34 6.30
CA GLU A 97 -7.87 -10.57 5.73
C GLU A 97 -8.25 -10.41 4.25
N PRO A 98 -9.07 -9.42 3.84
CA PRO A 98 -9.41 -9.26 2.44
C PRO A 98 -8.21 -8.95 1.55
N LEU A 99 -7.19 -8.23 2.05
CA LEU A 99 -5.97 -7.97 1.29
C LEU A 99 -5.14 -9.25 1.08
N VAL A 100 -5.06 -10.12 2.08
CA VAL A 100 -4.33 -11.39 1.99
C VAL A 100 -5.07 -12.41 1.12
N GLU A 101 -6.40 -12.38 1.09
CA GLU A 101 -7.22 -13.20 0.17
C GLU A 101 -6.89 -12.91 -1.31
N GLU A 102 -6.54 -11.66 -1.65
CA GLU A 102 -6.16 -11.27 -3.02
C GLU A 102 -4.86 -11.94 -3.50
N LEU A 103 -4.02 -12.47 -2.59
CA LEU A 103 -2.85 -13.27 -2.95
C LEU A 103 -3.22 -14.60 -3.62
N ALA A 104 -4.46 -15.05 -3.51
CA ALA A 104 -4.98 -16.25 -4.15
C ALA A 104 -5.84 -15.96 -5.41
N ALA A 105 -5.84 -14.71 -5.89
CA ALA A 105 -6.60 -14.32 -7.08
C ALA A 105 -6.13 -15.09 -8.33
N GLU A 106 -7.04 -15.35 -9.27
CA GLU A 106 -6.74 -15.99 -10.55
C GLU A 106 -5.80 -15.10 -11.40
N GLU A 107 -6.02 -13.80 -11.36
CA GLU A 107 -5.28 -12.81 -12.13
C GLU A 107 -3.95 -12.44 -11.42
N GLY A 108 -2.81 -12.64 -12.09
CA GLY A 108 -1.51 -12.35 -11.49
C GLY A 108 -1.29 -10.88 -11.15
N GLY A 109 -1.90 -9.96 -11.90
CA GLY A 109 -1.89 -8.53 -11.55
C GLY A 109 -2.44 -8.27 -10.14
N ARG A 110 -3.51 -8.97 -9.73
CA ARG A 110 -4.09 -8.83 -8.39
C ARG A 110 -3.20 -9.45 -7.33
N ARG A 111 -2.64 -10.63 -7.57
CA ARG A 111 -1.67 -11.26 -6.65
C ARG A 111 -0.43 -10.38 -6.43
N MET A 112 0.10 -9.81 -7.52
CA MET A 112 1.23 -8.89 -7.52
C MET A 112 0.93 -7.64 -6.69
N MET A 113 -0.21 -7.00 -6.93
CA MET A 113 -0.63 -5.79 -6.21
C MET A 113 -0.96 -6.06 -4.74
N GLY A 114 -1.61 -7.18 -4.42
CA GLY A 114 -1.85 -7.60 -3.04
C GLY A 114 -0.54 -7.76 -2.27
N ALA A 115 0.45 -8.43 -2.86
CA ALA A 115 1.78 -8.57 -2.27
C ALA A 115 2.48 -7.21 -2.12
N TRP A 116 2.36 -6.32 -3.10
CA TRP A 116 2.93 -4.97 -3.01
C TRP A 116 2.31 -4.18 -1.85
N CYS A 117 0.99 -4.08 -1.78
CA CYS A 117 0.29 -3.37 -0.70
C CYS A 117 0.67 -3.89 0.70
N ILE A 118 0.74 -5.22 0.88
CA ILE A 118 1.19 -5.82 2.13
C ILE A 118 2.63 -5.40 2.44
N GLY A 119 3.52 -5.52 1.45
CA GLY A 119 4.93 -5.19 1.62
C GLY A 119 5.17 -3.72 1.95
N THR A 120 4.38 -2.81 1.39
CA THR A 120 4.43 -1.37 1.70
C THR A 120 3.91 -1.10 3.11
N ALA A 121 2.75 -1.64 3.48
CA ALA A 121 2.15 -1.42 4.79
C ALA A 121 3.05 -1.86 5.97
N VAL A 122 3.79 -2.96 5.81
CA VAL A 122 4.63 -3.54 6.88
C VAL A 122 6.09 -3.06 6.85
N GLN A 123 6.52 -2.34 5.80
CA GLN A 123 7.92 -1.94 5.65
C GLN A 123 8.33 -0.99 6.79
N ASN A 124 9.35 -1.41 7.56
CA ASN A 124 9.85 -0.67 8.72
C ASN A 124 8.75 -0.26 9.72
N ASN A 125 7.68 -1.07 9.82
CA ASN A 125 6.51 -0.77 10.63
C ASN A 125 6.14 -1.96 11.55
N VAL A 126 6.71 -1.98 12.75
CA VAL A 126 6.50 -3.05 13.75
C VAL A 126 5.03 -3.22 14.11
N GLY A 127 4.24 -2.14 14.14
CA GLY A 127 2.81 -2.21 14.39
C GLY A 127 2.08 -3.00 13.31
N ALA A 128 2.28 -2.63 12.04
CA ALA A 128 1.68 -3.33 10.91
C ALA A 128 2.20 -4.76 10.75
N GLN A 129 3.50 -5.01 10.98
CA GLN A 129 4.10 -6.36 10.96
C GLN A 129 3.40 -7.27 12.00
N GLY A 130 3.22 -6.80 13.23
CA GLY A 130 2.51 -7.54 14.27
C GLY A 130 1.02 -7.76 13.94
N MET A 131 0.36 -6.74 13.38
CA MET A 131 -1.04 -6.84 12.97
C MET A 131 -1.25 -7.81 11.80
N LEU A 132 -0.33 -7.86 10.84
CA LEU A 132 -0.35 -8.84 9.75
C LEU A 132 -0.37 -10.26 10.30
N LEU A 133 0.54 -10.59 11.23
CA LEU A 133 0.60 -11.93 11.85
C LEU A 133 -0.65 -12.24 12.67
N SER A 134 -1.17 -11.25 13.41
CA SER A 134 -2.33 -11.46 14.27
C SER A 134 -3.64 -11.57 13.51
N LYS A 135 -3.82 -10.80 12.43
CA LYS A 135 -5.10 -10.71 11.69
C LYS A 135 -5.12 -11.57 10.44
N ALA A 136 -3.96 -11.91 9.88
CA ALA A 136 -3.85 -12.76 8.70
C ALA A 136 -2.70 -13.77 8.87
N PRO A 137 -2.86 -14.78 9.73
CA PRO A 137 -1.78 -15.71 10.10
C PRO A 137 -1.23 -16.53 8.92
N THR A 138 -1.98 -16.67 7.83
CA THR A 138 -1.54 -17.35 6.60
C THR A 138 -0.72 -16.47 5.67
N ALA A 139 -0.59 -15.16 5.94
CA ALA A 139 0.02 -14.22 5.00
C ALA A 139 1.45 -14.63 4.60
N LEU A 140 2.30 -14.98 5.57
CA LEU A 140 3.69 -15.32 5.29
C LEU A 140 3.84 -16.65 4.54
N SER A 141 3.01 -17.65 4.84
CA SER A 141 3.04 -18.93 4.12
C SER A 141 2.53 -18.78 2.69
N THR A 142 1.49 -17.97 2.47
CA THR A 142 0.98 -17.65 1.12
C THR A 142 2.00 -16.86 0.32
N LEU A 143 2.59 -15.80 0.90
CA LEU A 143 3.65 -15.02 0.23
C LEU A 143 4.88 -15.89 -0.08
N PHE A 144 5.26 -16.79 0.82
CA PHE A 144 6.33 -17.75 0.55
C PHE A 144 5.99 -18.64 -0.64
N ALA A 145 4.81 -19.25 -0.67
CA ALA A 145 4.37 -20.08 -1.79
C ALA A 145 4.38 -19.32 -3.13
N LEU A 146 3.87 -18.09 -3.15
CA LEU A 146 3.93 -17.23 -4.34
C LEU A 146 5.36 -16.94 -4.76
N SER A 147 6.23 -16.57 -3.82
CA SER A 147 7.63 -16.22 -4.11
C SER A 147 8.40 -17.34 -4.80
N GLN A 148 8.03 -18.59 -4.53
CA GLN A 148 8.71 -19.78 -5.06
C GLN A 148 8.02 -20.37 -6.30
N ASN A 149 6.68 -20.27 -6.40
CA ASN A 149 5.92 -21.09 -7.35
C ASN A 149 5.01 -20.29 -8.30
N ASP A 150 4.81 -18.99 -8.11
CA ASP A 150 3.93 -18.24 -9.01
C ASP A 150 4.49 -18.24 -10.44
N PRO A 151 3.68 -18.49 -11.48
CA PRO A 151 4.16 -18.47 -12.87
C PRO A 151 4.72 -17.10 -13.29
N GLU A 152 4.22 -15.99 -12.72
CA GLU A 152 4.61 -14.64 -13.09
C GLU A 152 5.76 -14.12 -12.23
N THR A 153 6.89 -13.81 -12.87
CA THR A 153 8.10 -13.30 -12.19
C THR A 153 7.84 -11.98 -11.44
N THR A 154 6.90 -11.16 -11.92
CA THR A 154 6.47 -9.92 -11.26
C THR A 154 5.79 -10.18 -9.91
N VAL A 155 4.91 -11.19 -9.84
CA VAL A 155 4.28 -11.65 -8.59
C VAL A 155 5.34 -12.18 -7.65
N ARG A 156 6.23 -13.07 -8.11
CA ARG A 156 7.33 -13.61 -7.28
C ARG A 156 8.18 -12.49 -6.68
N ARG A 157 8.53 -11.48 -7.47
CA ARG A 157 9.33 -10.32 -7.03
C ARG A 157 8.63 -9.52 -5.94
N LYS A 158 7.33 -9.24 -6.08
CA LYS A 158 6.55 -8.52 -5.05
C LYS A 158 6.30 -9.35 -3.81
N ALA A 159 6.13 -10.66 -3.94
CA ALA A 159 6.06 -11.57 -2.80
C ALA A 159 7.36 -11.56 -1.98
N VAL A 160 8.53 -11.65 -2.63
CA VAL A 160 9.84 -11.52 -1.95
C VAL A 160 10.00 -10.16 -1.29
N TYR A 161 9.56 -9.07 -1.95
CA TYR A 161 9.55 -7.73 -1.37
C TYR A 161 8.72 -7.70 -0.07
N ALA A 162 7.50 -8.23 -0.10
CA ALA A 162 6.63 -8.27 1.07
C ALA A 162 7.22 -9.09 2.22
N LEU A 163 7.78 -10.26 1.93
CA LEU A 163 8.49 -11.09 2.92
C LEU A 163 9.67 -10.34 3.54
N SER A 164 10.51 -9.71 2.72
CA SER A 164 11.64 -8.89 3.20
C SER A 164 11.16 -7.75 4.11
N SER A 165 10.10 -7.04 3.71
CA SER A 165 9.51 -5.98 4.55
C SER A 165 8.97 -6.51 5.87
N ALA A 166 8.36 -7.71 5.87
CA ALA A 166 7.71 -8.28 7.04
C ALA A 166 8.71 -8.78 8.11
N ILE A 167 9.86 -9.33 7.69
CA ILE A 167 10.81 -9.99 8.60
C ILE A 167 11.91 -9.07 9.13
N ARG A 168 12.25 -7.98 8.43
CA ARG A 168 13.31 -7.07 8.87
C ARG A 168 12.93 -6.38 10.17
N ASN A 169 13.83 -6.46 11.15
CA ASN A 169 13.67 -5.92 12.50
C ASN A 169 12.44 -6.45 13.24
N HIS A 170 11.90 -7.62 12.84
CA HIS A 170 10.71 -8.21 13.44
C HIS A 170 10.85 -9.73 13.59
N GLN A 171 11.41 -10.14 14.73
CA GLN A 171 11.68 -11.54 15.05
C GLN A 171 10.45 -12.46 14.93
N PRO A 172 9.24 -12.09 15.39
CA PRO A 172 8.08 -12.97 15.26
C PRO A 172 7.73 -13.33 13.82
N ALA A 173 7.90 -12.39 12.87
CA ALA A 173 7.66 -12.66 11.46
C ALA A 173 8.79 -13.49 10.84
N LEU A 174 10.04 -13.24 11.24
CA LEU A 174 11.18 -14.06 10.81
C LEU A 174 11.01 -15.51 11.26
N ASP A 175 10.68 -15.73 12.53
CA ASP A 175 10.44 -17.06 13.09
C ASP A 175 9.29 -17.77 12.37
N GLU A 176 8.21 -17.06 12.07
CA GLU A 176 7.08 -17.61 11.31
C GLU A 176 7.50 -17.97 9.88
N LEU A 177 8.20 -17.11 9.16
CA LEU A 177 8.69 -17.42 7.81
C LEU A 177 9.60 -18.66 7.82
N LEU A 178 10.52 -18.76 8.79
CA LEU A 178 11.46 -19.87 8.92
C LEU A 178 10.75 -21.22 9.11
N ARG A 179 9.50 -21.27 9.59
CA ARG A 179 8.73 -22.53 9.67
C ARG A 179 8.39 -23.11 8.30
N HIS A 180 8.33 -22.26 7.27
CA HIS A 180 7.98 -22.66 5.90
C HIS A 180 9.21 -22.94 5.03
N ILE A 181 10.40 -22.54 5.49
CA ILE A 181 11.66 -22.77 4.76
C ILE A 181 12.14 -24.20 4.98
N PRO A 182 12.54 -24.93 3.92
CA PRO A 182 13.13 -26.27 4.01
C PRO A 182 14.31 -26.34 4.99
N GLU A 183 14.41 -27.45 5.74
CA GLU A 183 15.41 -27.59 6.82
C GLU A 183 16.86 -27.56 6.30
N ASP A 184 17.10 -28.15 5.13
CA ASP A 184 18.37 -28.13 4.42
C ASP A 184 18.82 -26.71 4.08
N VAL A 185 17.89 -25.88 3.60
CA VAL A 185 18.14 -24.46 3.30
C VAL A 185 18.45 -23.69 4.58
N ARG A 186 17.72 -23.93 5.68
CA ARG A 186 18.00 -23.26 6.96
C ARG A 186 19.41 -23.58 7.46
N LYS A 187 19.87 -24.83 7.30
CA LYS A 187 21.25 -25.23 7.63
C LYS A 187 22.30 -24.58 6.73
N GLU A 188 22.01 -24.41 5.43
CA GLU A 188 22.90 -23.68 4.49
C GLU A 188 23.06 -22.21 4.90
N LEU A 189 21.98 -21.55 5.30
CA LEU A 189 21.97 -20.13 5.62
C LEU A 189 22.56 -19.79 7.00
N GLY A 190 22.56 -20.76 7.93
CA GLY A 190 23.10 -20.64 9.29
C GLY A 190 22.05 -20.83 10.39
N GLU A 191 22.49 -21.21 11.59
CA GLU A 191 21.64 -21.31 12.77
C GLU A 191 21.53 -19.96 13.50
N GLY A 192 20.41 -19.71 14.20
CA GLY A 192 20.28 -18.53 15.07
C GLY A 192 19.96 -17.22 14.35
N PHE A 193 19.00 -17.23 13.44
CA PHE A 193 18.53 -16.02 12.75
C PHE A 193 18.03 -14.94 13.71
N ASP A 194 18.67 -13.78 13.66
CA ASP A 194 18.26 -12.56 14.35
C ASP A 194 17.69 -11.58 13.32
N ALA A 195 16.46 -11.12 13.51
CA ALA A 195 15.80 -10.19 12.61
C ALA A 195 16.45 -8.80 12.56
N SER A 196 17.30 -8.47 13.53
CA SER A 196 18.12 -7.25 13.55
C SER A 196 19.47 -7.41 12.85
N ASP A 197 19.92 -8.66 12.59
CA ASP A 197 21.10 -8.94 11.77
C ASP A 197 20.75 -8.82 10.28
N MET A 198 20.99 -7.63 9.72
CA MET A 198 20.69 -7.36 8.32
C MET A 198 21.49 -8.23 7.34
N ASP A 199 22.72 -8.64 7.67
CA ASP A 199 23.52 -9.50 6.80
C ASP A 199 22.92 -10.91 6.75
N GLY A 200 22.48 -11.43 7.90
CA GLY A 200 21.75 -12.71 8.00
C GLY A 200 20.41 -12.68 7.25
N VAL A 201 19.62 -11.63 7.46
CA VAL A 201 18.35 -11.44 6.74
C VAL A 201 18.58 -11.29 5.23
N ASP A 202 19.63 -10.59 4.81
CA ASP A 202 19.97 -10.41 3.39
C ASP A 202 20.35 -11.73 2.71
N LYS A 203 21.07 -12.63 3.39
CA LYS A 203 21.34 -13.99 2.87
C LYS A 203 20.05 -14.74 2.59
N LEU A 204 19.11 -14.71 3.53
CA LEU A 204 17.79 -15.33 3.36
C LEU A 204 17.01 -14.69 2.20
N VAL A 205 16.94 -13.37 2.14
CA VAL A 205 16.24 -12.66 1.06
C VAL A 205 16.88 -12.94 -0.30
N ASN A 206 18.21 -13.03 -0.38
CA ASN A 206 18.90 -13.37 -1.61
C ASN A 206 18.67 -14.82 -2.04
N TRP A 207 18.51 -15.75 -1.08
CA TRP A 207 18.07 -17.11 -1.37
C TRP A 207 16.65 -17.13 -1.94
N LEU A 208 15.70 -16.39 -1.34
CA LEU A 208 14.33 -16.27 -1.86
C LEU A 208 14.32 -15.73 -3.30
N ARG A 209 15.23 -14.82 -3.63
CA ARG A 209 15.38 -14.24 -4.99
C ARG A 209 15.90 -15.21 -6.03
N ARG A 210 16.47 -16.37 -5.66
CA ARG A 210 16.94 -17.38 -6.63
C ARG A 210 15.80 -17.89 -7.53
N ALA A 211 14.56 -17.90 -7.02
CA ALA A 211 13.36 -18.24 -7.79
C ALA A 211 12.95 -17.17 -8.83
N LEU A 212 13.60 -16.00 -8.86
CA LEU A 212 13.34 -14.95 -9.86
C LEU A 212 14.14 -15.12 -11.14
N ALA A 213 15.13 -16.03 -11.14
CA ALA A 213 15.97 -16.34 -12.30
C ALA A 213 15.23 -17.17 -13.35
#